data_AF-A0A373HS02-F1
#
_entry.id   AF-A0A373HS02-F1
#
_cell.length_a   1.000
_cell.length_b   1.000
_cell.length_c   1.000
_cell.angle_alpha   90.00
_cell.angle_beta   90.00
_cell.angle_gamma   90.00
#
_symmetry.space_group_name_H-M   'P 1'
#
loop_
_entity.id
_entity.type
_entity.pdbx_description
1 polymer ?
#
loop_
_entity_poly.entity_id
_entity_poly.type
_entity_poly.pdbx_seq_one_letter_code
_entity_poly.pdbx_strand_id
1 'polypeptide(L)' 'MSNGKGTIAKLADGTIVSYRKVSSSDGTPAVDINIKNSKESGGVKQQKIHFVKEEKDKND' A
#
# COMPACT_ATOMS: atom_id res chain seq x y z
N MET A 1 -6.57 -19.69 7.97
CA MET A 1 -6.82 -18.81 6.80
C MET A 1 -5.54 -18.07 6.46
N SER A 2 -5.16 -18.12 5.19
CA SER A 2 -3.93 -17.61 4.59
C SER A 2 -3.85 -16.08 4.55
N ASN A 3 -3.94 -15.41 5.70
CA ASN A 3 -3.68 -13.97 5.84
C ASN A 3 -2.16 -13.68 5.77
N GLY A 4 -1.44 -14.52 5.01
CA GLY A 4 0.00 -14.56 4.91
C GLY A 4 0.48 -13.33 4.17
N LYS A 5 1.17 -12.47 4.93
CA LYS A 5 2.17 -11.48 4.49
C LYS A 5 2.18 -11.32 2.97
N GLY A 6 1.42 -10.33 2.47
CA GLY A 6 1.47 -9.98 1.05
C GLY A 6 2.91 -9.65 0.60
N THR A 7 3.13 -9.43 -0.68
CA THR A 7 4.49 -9.27 -1.22
C THR A 7 5.21 -8.07 -0.58
N ILE A 8 6.42 -8.30 -0.06
CA ILE A 8 7.27 -7.27 0.54
C ILE A 8 8.51 -7.08 -0.32
N ALA A 9 8.80 -5.83 -0.68
CA ALA A 9 10.08 -5.41 -1.25
C ALA A 9 10.78 -4.47 -0.27
N LYS A 10 12.07 -4.71 -0.01
CA LYS A 10 12.92 -3.82 0.77
C LYS A 10 13.91 -3.15 -0.16
N LEU A 11 13.94 -1.83 -0.15
CA LEU A 11 14.83 -1.01 -0.98
C LEU A 11 16.16 -0.73 -0.25
N ALA A 12 17.14 -0.24 -1.00
CA ALA A 12 18.50 0.00 -0.49
C ALA A 12 18.55 1.02 0.67
N ASP A 13 17.66 2.00 0.66
CA ASP A 13 17.52 3.01 1.73
C ASP A 13 16.76 2.48 2.97
N GLY A 14 16.37 1.20 2.96
CA GLY A 14 15.58 0.56 4.01
C GLY A 14 14.08 0.77 3.89
N THR A 15 13.60 1.51 2.89
CA THR A 15 12.17 1.64 2.60
C THR A 15 11.55 0.28 2.35
N ILE A 16 10.35 0.08 2.89
CA ILE A 16 9.60 -1.18 2.77
C ILE A 16 8.33 -0.90 1.99
N VAL A 17 8.17 -1.56 0.84
CA VAL A 17 6.95 -1.55 0.05
C VAL A 17 6.23 -2.87 0.27
N SER A 18 5.00 -2.82 0.76
CA SER A 18 4.18 -4.00 1.05
C SER A 18 2.91 -3.96 0.22
N TYR A 19 2.76 -4.91 -0.71
CA TYR A 19 1.52 -5.14 -1.44
C TYR A 19 0.66 -6.17 -0.73
N ARG A 20 -0.65 -5.92 -0.65
CA ARG A 20 -1.65 -6.89 -0.20
C ARG A 20 -2.79 -6.95 -1.20
N LYS A 21 -3.14 -8.15 -1.64
CA LYS A 21 -4.30 -8.39 -2.51
C LYS A 21 -5.63 -8.08 -1.81
N VAL A 22 -5.70 -8.34 -0.50
CA VAL A 22 -6.85 -8.06 0.36
C VAL A 22 -6.32 -7.37 1.61
N SER A 23 -6.65 -6.10 1.79
CA SER A 23 -6.31 -5.34 3.00
C SER A 23 -7.26 -5.72 4.14
N SER A 24 -6.76 -5.68 5.37
CA SER A 24 -7.60 -5.90 6.56
C SER A 24 -8.45 -4.67 6.93
N SER A 25 -8.20 -3.52 6.30
CA SER A 25 -8.93 -2.27 6.59
C SER A 25 -10.25 -2.19 5.84
N ASP A 26 -10.27 -2.54 4.55
CA ASP A 26 -11.42 -2.29 3.67
C ASP A 26 -11.67 -3.46 2.67
N GLY A 27 -10.89 -4.54 2.78
CA GLY A 27 -11.00 -5.69 1.89
C GLY A 27 -10.48 -5.46 0.46
N THR A 28 -9.98 -4.26 0.14
CA THR A 28 -9.48 -3.94 -1.20
C THR A 28 -7.98 -4.22 -1.32
N PRO A 29 -7.45 -4.36 -2.54
CA PRO A 29 -6.01 -4.38 -2.73
C PRO A 29 -5.36 -3.09 -2.23
N ALA A 30 -4.22 -3.19 -1.56
CA ALA A 30 -3.53 -2.03 -1.01
C ALA A 30 -2.01 -2.15 -1.13
N VAL A 31 -1.35 -0.99 -1.26
CA VAL A 31 0.10 -0.84 -1.17
C VAL A 31 0.43 0.07 0.02
N ASP A 32 1.35 -0.36 0.87
CA ASP A 32 1.88 0.41 2.00
C ASP A 32 3.37 0.67 1.77
N ILE A 33 3.75 1.94 1.75
CA ILE A 33 5.12 2.42 1.53
C ILE A 33 5.61 3.03 2.84
N ASN A 34 6.54 2.37 3.52
CA ASN A 34 7.13 2.83 4.77
C ASN A 34 8.55 3.34 4.51
N ILE A 35 8.71 4.66 4.48
CA ILE A 35 9.96 5.35 4.14
C ILE A 35 10.83 5.40 5.41
N LYS A 36 12.06 4.89 5.31
CA LYS A 36 12.97 4.82 6.46
C LYS A 36 14.01 5.94 6.47
N ASN A 37 14.92 5.93 5.50
CA ASN A 37 16.11 6.78 5.54
C ASN A 37 16.22 7.76 4.36
N SER A 38 15.15 7.92 3.57
CA SER A 38 15.13 8.93 2.50
C SER A 38 15.05 10.34 3.09
N LYS A 39 15.96 11.22 2.64
CA LYS A 39 15.99 12.65 3.00
C LYS A 39 15.18 13.52 2.04
N GLU A 40 14.86 12.98 0.86
CA GLU A 40 14.18 13.67 -0.25
C GLU A 40 12.67 13.36 -0.30
N SER A 41 12.08 12.86 0.79
CA SER A 41 10.67 12.45 0.82
C SER A 41 9.69 13.62 1.04
N GLY A 42 10.18 14.86 1.11
CA GLY A 42 9.34 16.02 1.45
C GLY A 42 8.69 15.93 2.84
N GLY A 43 9.29 15.16 3.75
CA GLY A 43 8.75 14.92 5.11
C GLY A 43 7.77 13.76 5.20
N VAL A 44 7.39 13.12 4.09
CA VAL A 44 6.54 11.93 4.09
C VAL A 44 7.31 10.75 4.70
N LYS A 45 6.69 10.10 5.70
CA LYS A 45 7.26 8.93 6.39
C LYS A 45 6.57 7.62 6.02
N GLN A 46 5.30 7.70 5.67
CA GLN A 46 4.50 6.54 5.28
C GLN A 46 3.36 6.99 4.38
N GLN A 47 3.03 6.17 3.39
CA GLN A 47 1.86 6.36 2.55
C GLN A 47 1.20 5.00 2.29
N LYS A 48 -0.12 4.95 2.49
CA LYS A 48 -0.94 3.78 2.14
C LYS A 48 -1.92 4.16 1.04
N ILE A 49 -2.00 3.32 0.02
CA ILE A 49 -2.85 3.50 -1.15
C ILE A 49 -3.77 2.30 -1.25
N HIS A 50 -5.07 2.54 -1.30
CA HIS A 50 -6.11 1.54 -1.52
C HIS A 50 -6.59 1.60 -2.97
N PHE A 51 -6.61 0.46 -3.63
CA PHE A 51 -7.07 0.33 -5.02
C PHE A 51 -8.53 -0.08 -4.99
N VAL A 52 -9.41 0.92 -5.04
CA VAL A 52 -10.85 0.71 -5.22
C VAL A 52 -11.17 0.64 -6.71
N LYS A 53 -12.15 -0.18 -7.08
CA LYS A 53 -12.72 -0.14 -8.43
C LYS A 53 -13.60 1.10 -8.51
N GLU A 54 -13.52 1.87 -9.59
CA GLU A 54 -14.53 2.91 -9.86
C GLU A 54 -15.91 2.26 -9.81
N GLU A 55 -16.79 2.77 -8.95
CA GLU A 55 -18.20 2.49 -9.09
C GLU A 55 -18.60 3.12 -10.42
N LYS A 56 -19.06 2.31 -11.38
CA LYS A 56 -19.74 2.88 -12.55
C LYS A 56 -20.85 3.76 -11.99
N ASP A 57 -20.81 5.05 -12.30
CA ASP A 57 -21.86 5.98 -11.92
C ASP A 57 -23.21 5.33 -12.22
N LYS A 58 -24.00 5.07 -11.17
CA LYS A 58 -25.35 4.51 -11.30
C LYS A 58 -26.29 5.62 -11.78
N ASN A 59 -26.06 6.13 -12.97
CA ASN A 59 -26.95 7.06 -13.67
C ASN A 59 -26.92 6.72 -15.17
N ASP A 60 -27.55 5.59 -15.53
CA ASP A 60 -28.08 5.32 -16.87
C ASP A 60 -29.61 5.19 -16.75
#